data_AF-A0A8T5NWR5-F1
#
_entry.id   AF-A0A8T5NWR5-F1
#
_cell.length_a   1.000
_cell.length_b   1.000
_cell.length_c   1.000
_cell.angle_alpha   90.00
_cell.angle_beta   90.00
_cell.angle_gamma   90.00
#
_symmetry.space_group_name_H-M   'P 1'
#
loop_
_entity.id
_entity.type
_entity.pdbx_description
1 polymer ?
#
loop_
_entity_poly.entity_id
_entity_poly.type
_entity_poly.pdbx_seq_one_letter_code
_entity_poly.pdbx_strand_id
1 'polypeptide(L)'
;APQTHLSHAALSAPMLKVDYKKFVKSFMKLKPKYFHMCGGNVLKHDDHHPLMEGNYDQNYFKSLLPKKGRVILETPHNVQKHIQDINFLKK
;
A
#
# COMPACT_ATOMS: atom_id res chain seq x y z
N ALA A 1 -4.73 -17.49 1.65
CA ALA A 1 -4.39 -17.01 3.01
C ALA A 1 -4.84 -15.56 3.13
N PRO A 2 -4.99 -14.98 4.34
CA PRO A 2 -5.51 -13.61 4.47
C PRO A 2 -4.63 -12.60 3.72
N GLN A 3 -5.27 -11.68 3.01
CA GLN A 3 -4.64 -10.64 2.19
C GLN A 3 -5.24 -9.27 2.51
N THR A 4 -4.49 -8.20 2.23
CA THR A 4 -4.94 -6.83 2.48
C THR A 4 -4.42 -5.89 1.38
N HIS A 5 -5.24 -4.92 0.98
CA HIS A 5 -4.89 -3.90 0.00
C HIS A 5 -4.67 -2.58 0.73
N LEU A 6 -3.40 -2.24 0.98
CA LEU A 6 -3.04 -1.09 1.83
C LEU A 6 -3.42 0.22 1.15
N SER A 7 -3.18 0.32 -0.16
CA SER A 7 -3.49 1.50 -0.97
C SER A 7 -4.99 1.74 -1.10
N HIS A 8 -5.79 0.69 -1.32
CA HIS A 8 -7.25 0.79 -1.37
C HIS A 8 -7.88 1.11 -0.01
N ALA A 9 -7.34 0.54 1.07
CA ALA A 9 -7.77 0.90 2.42
C ALA A 9 -7.50 2.39 2.71
N ALA A 10 -6.35 2.91 2.27
CA ALA A 10 -6.06 4.33 2.40
C ALA A 10 -6.97 5.22 1.54
N LEU A 11 -7.30 4.80 0.32
CA LEU A 11 -8.24 5.47 -0.58
C LEU A 11 -9.68 5.53 -0.03
N SER A 12 -10.12 4.45 0.62
CA SER A 12 -11.49 4.32 1.12
C SER A 12 -11.74 5.16 2.37
N ALA A 13 -10.70 5.41 3.17
CA ALA A 13 -10.82 6.09 4.45
C ALA A 13 -11.36 7.54 4.35
N PRO A 14 -10.89 8.40 3.42
CA PRO A 14 -11.50 9.71 3.18
C PRO A 14 -12.98 9.64 2.83
N MET A 15 -13.40 8.68 1.99
CA MET A 15 -14.81 8.50 1.62
C MET A 15 -15.68 8.16 2.83
N LEU A 16 -15.12 7.37 3.75
CA LEU A 16 -15.75 6.98 5.01
C LEU A 16 -15.58 8.04 6.13
N LYS A 17 -14.90 9.17 5.85
CA LYS A 17 -14.57 10.23 6.82
C LYS A 17 -13.83 9.70 8.07
N VAL A 18 -12.96 8.72 7.88
CA VAL A 18 -12.13 8.14 8.95
C VAL A 18 -10.64 8.40 8.71
N ASP A 19 -9.85 8.39 9.78
CA ASP A 19 -8.40 8.45 9.67
C ASP A 19 -7.85 7.20 8.97
N TYR A 20 -7.17 7.41 7.84
CA TYR A 20 -6.72 6.30 7.01
C TYR A 20 -5.67 5.44 7.70
N LYS A 21 -4.80 6.01 8.53
CA LYS A 21 -3.78 5.23 9.26
C LYS A 21 -4.46 4.24 10.21
N LYS A 22 -5.40 4.71 11.03
CA LYS A 22 -6.21 3.87 11.93
C LYS A 22 -7.00 2.83 11.15
N PHE A 23 -7.62 3.22 10.05
CA PHE A 23 -8.41 2.32 9.22
C PHE A 23 -7.56 1.20 8.62
N VAL A 24 -6.44 1.53 7.97
CA VAL A 24 -5.46 0.57 7.45
C VAL A 24 -4.94 -0.36 8.56
N LYS A 25 -4.60 0.20 9.73
CA LYS A 25 -4.10 -0.59 10.87
C LYS A 25 -5.14 -1.60 11.38
N SER A 26 -6.43 -1.32 11.24
CA SER A 26 -7.49 -2.23 11.67
C SER A 26 -7.46 -3.57 10.91
N PHE A 27 -7.08 -3.55 9.62
CA PHE A 27 -6.95 -4.76 8.81
C PHE A 27 -5.78 -5.66 9.24
N MET A 28 -4.79 -5.11 9.95
CA MET A 28 -3.66 -5.90 10.47
C MET A 28 -4.12 -6.93 11.52
N LYS A 29 -5.29 -6.73 12.15
CA LYS A 29 -5.89 -7.69 13.08
C LYS A 29 -6.19 -9.04 12.41
N LEU A 30 -6.40 -9.06 11.10
CA LEU A 30 -6.64 -10.26 10.30
C LEU A 30 -5.36 -11.08 10.05
N LYS A 31 -4.20 -10.61 10.52
CA LYS A 31 -2.88 -11.23 10.31
C LYS A 31 -2.61 -11.56 8.82
N PRO A 32 -2.70 -10.56 7.92
CA PRO A 32 -2.46 -10.77 6.50
C PRO A 32 -1.06 -11.32 6.22
N LYS A 33 -0.98 -12.23 5.25
CA LYS A 33 0.28 -12.75 4.72
C LYS A 33 0.67 -12.11 3.39
N TYR A 34 -0.31 -11.53 2.70
CA TYR A 34 -0.16 -10.88 1.39
C TYR A 34 -0.61 -9.43 1.49
N PHE A 35 0.20 -8.52 0.98
CA PHE A 35 0.00 -7.07 1.07
C PHE A 35 0.08 -6.49 -0.32
N HIS A 36 -1.04 -5.98 -0.82
CA HIS A 36 -1.09 -5.29 -2.10
C HIS A 36 -0.75 -3.82 -1.87
N MET A 37 0.21 -3.32 -2.65
CA MET A 37 0.73 -1.97 -2.54
C MET A 37 0.90 -1.35 -3.93
N CYS A 38 0.48 -0.09 -4.03
CA CYS A 38 0.74 0.81 -5.15
C CYS A 38 0.94 2.23 -4.61
N GLY A 39 1.56 3.10 -5.41
CA GLY A 39 1.44 4.54 -5.26
C GLY A 39 0.08 5.03 -5.74
N GLY A 40 -0.24 6.28 -5.46
CA GLY A 40 -1.53 6.85 -5.83
C GLY A 40 -1.87 8.10 -5.06
N ASN A 41 -3.06 8.64 -5.35
CA ASN A 41 -3.58 9.82 -4.69
C ASN A 41 -4.80 9.48 -3.83
N VAL A 42 -4.70 9.70 -2.52
CA VAL A 42 -5.75 9.49 -1.51
C VAL A 42 -7.09 10.16 -1.87
N LEU A 43 -7.06 11.24 -2.68
CA LEU A 43 -8.24 12.03 -3.04
C LEU A 43 -8.75 11.77 -4.47
N LYS A 44 -8.08 10.95 -5.27
CA LYS A 44 -8.55 10.56 -6.61
C LYS A 44 -9.24 9.20 -6.58
N HIS A 45 -9.92 8.82 -7.66
CA HIS A 45 -10.42 7.46 -7.82
C HIS A 45 -9.25 6.45 -7.91
N ASP A 46 -9.54 5.15 -7.93
CA ASP A 46 -8.55 4.07 -7.94
C ASP A 46 -7.51 4.30 -9.06
N ASP A 47 -6.33 4.79 -8.65
CA ASP A 47 -5.29 5.28 -9.55
C ASP A 47 -3.96 4.69 -9.08
N HIS A 48 -3.45 3.74 -9.85
CA HIS A 48 -2.26 2.95 -9.51
C HIS A 48 -1.02 3.57 -10.11
N HIS A 49 -0.13 4.00 -9.23
CA HIS A 49 1.18 4.55 -9.58
C HIS A 49 2.30 3.66 -9.01
N PRO A 50 3.54 3.81 -9.51
CA PRO A 50 4.74 3.37 -8.79
C PRO A 50 4.73 3.82 -7.32
N LEU A 51 5.29 3.05 -6.39
CA LEU A 51 5.15 3.33 -4.95
C LEU A 51 5.58 4.74 -4.58
N MET A 52 6.68 5.19 -5.17
CA MET A 52 7.31 6.48 -4.90
C MET A 52 6.58 7.67 -5.56
N GLU A 53 5.44 7.44 -6.20
CA GLU A 53 4.62 8.46 -6.84
C GLU A 53 3.26 8.62 -6.14
N GLY A 54 2.75 9.85 -6.15
CA GLY A 54 1.52 10.22 -5.47
C GLY A 54 1.75 10.68 -4.02
N ASN A 55 0.75 10.51 -3.16
CA ASN A 55 0.72 11.06 -1.79
C ASN A 55 0.39 10.01 -0.71
N TYR A 56 0.42 8.73 -1.03
CA TYR A 56 0.38 7.68 -0.01
C TYR A 56 1.64 7.70 0.86
N ASP A 57 1.46 7.50 2.16
CA ASP A 57 2.56 7.34 3.11
C ASP A 57 3.13 5.91 3.02
N GLN A 58 4.00 5.70 2.02
CA GLN A 58 4.60 4.38 1.78
C GLN A 58 5.48 3.91 2.94
N ASN A 59 6.11 4.83 3.67
CA ASN A 59 6.88 4.49 4.87
C ASN A 59 5.98 3.92 5.95
N TYR A 60 4.79 4.52 6.14
CA TYR A 60 3.79 3.97 7.03
C TYR A 60 3.34 2.58 6.58
N PHE A 61 3.00 2.37 5.30
CA PHE A 61 2.62 1.03 4.81
C PHE A 61 3.71 -0.01 5.02
N LYS A 62 4.96 0.35 4.69
CA LYS A 62 6.12 -0.51 4.92
C LYS A 62 6.30 -0.86 6.39
N SER A 63 6.03 0.07 7.31
CA SER A 63 6.10 -0.18 8.76
C SER A 63 5.08 -1.21 9.28
N LEU A 64 4.01 -1.46 8.52
CA LEU A 64 2.98 -2.45 8.86
C LEU A 64 3.33 -3.87 8.38
N LEU A 65 4.33 -4.01 7.49
CA LEU A 65 4.69 -5.29 6.89
C LEU A 65 5.37 -6.20 7.92
N PRO A 66 4.88 -7.43 8.13
CA PRO A 66 5.55 -8.40 8.99
C PRO A 66 6.81 -8.94 8.30
N LYS A 67 7.80 -9.38 9.07
CA LYS A 67 9.09 -9.93 8.55
C LYS A 67 8.95 -11.03 7.49
N LYS A 68 7.87 -11.81 7.52
CA LYS A 68 7.59 -12.91 6.58
C LYS A 68 6.39 -12.64 5.67
N GLY A 69 5.96 -11.37 5.57
CA GLY A 69 4.90 -10.95 4.66
C GLY A 69 5.36 -10.99 3.22
N ARG A 70 4.42 -11.20 2.29
CA ARG A 70 4.65 -11.10 0.85
C ARG A 70 3.99 -9.83 0.34
N VAL A 71 4.73 -9.02 -0.40
CA VAL A 71 4.20 -7.80 -1.02
C VAL A 71 3.90 -8.08 -2.50
N ILE A 72 2.73 -7.63 -2.96
CA ILE A 72 2.31 -7.65 -4.35
C ILE A 72 2.26 -6.19 -4.81
N LEU A 73 3.05 -5.86 -5.83
CA LEU A 73 3.10 -4.52 -6.41
C LEU A 73 2.06 -4.40 -7.52
N GLU A 74 1.04 -3.57 -7.31
CA GLU A 74 -0.03 -3.28 -8.26
C GLU A 74 0.28 -1.96 -8.98
N THR A 75 1.35 -1.94 -9.77
CA THR A 75 1.88 -0.72 -10.39
C THR A 75 1.88 -0.83 -11.92
N PRO A 76 1.80 0.29 -12.67
CA PRO A 76 1.92 0.27 -14.13
C PRO A 76 3.20 -0.41 -14.63
N HIS A 77 3.17 -0.92 -15.85
CA HIS A 77 4.31 -1.59 -16.46
C HIS A 77 5.45 -0.61 -16.77
N ASN A 78 6.40 -0.48 -15.84
CA ASN A 78 7.64 0.26 -16.02
C ASN A 78 8.78 -0.41 -15.25
N VAL A 79 9.73 -1.00 -15.97
CA VAL A 79 10.83 -1.80 -15.38
C VAL A 79 11.69 -0.98 -14.43
N GLN A 80 12.08 0.24 -14.83
CA GLN A 80 12.97 1.08 -14.04
C GLN A 80 12.34 1.47 -12.70
N LYS A 81 11.07 1.86 -12.73
CA LYS A 81 10.33 2.22 -11.52
C LYS A 81 10.04 1.00 -10.65
N HIS A 82 9.76 -0.15 -11.25
CA HIS A 82 9.56 -1.40 -10.53
C HIS A 82 10.84 -1.83 -9.74
N ILE A 83 12.02 -1.63 -10.31
CA ILE A 83 13.30 -1.84 -9.61
C ILE A 83 13.43 -0.89 -8.41
N GLN A 84 13.02 0.38 -8.57
CA GLN A 84 13.04 1.35 -7.46
C GLN A 84 12.09 0.94 -6.33
N ASP A 85 10.88 0.48 -6.66
CA ASP A 85 9.89 0.01 -5.69
C ASP A 85 10.40 -1.21 -4.90
N ILE A 86 11.03 -2.17 -5.59
CA ILE A 86 11.66 -3.33 -4.94
C ILE A 86 12.78 -2.88 -4.00
N ASN A 87 13.62 -1.95 -4.43
CA ASN A 87 14.73 -1.44 -3.61
C ASN A 87 14.22 -0.67 -2.38
N PHE A 88 13.12 0.07 -2.51
CA PHE A 88 12.46 0.73 -1.39
C PHE A 88 11.99 -0.30 -0.36
N LEU A 89 11.38 -1.41 -0.78
CA LEU A 89 10.85 -2.44 0.12
C LEU A 89 11.91 -3.32 0.79
N LYS A 90 13.09 -3.50 0.15
CA LYS A 90 14.19 -4.31 0.70
C LYS A 90 14.98 -3.62 1.82
N LYS A 91 15.03 -2.29 1.83
CA LYS A 91 15.71 -1.50 2.87
C LYS A 91 14.93 -1.49 4.17
#